data_AF-A0A962KUE8-F1
#
_entry.id   AF-A0A962KUE8-F1
#
_cell.length_a   1.000
_cell.length_b   1.000
_cell.length_c   1.000
_cell.angle_alpha   90.00
_cell.angle_beta   90.00
_cell.angle_gamma   90.00
#
_symmetry.space_group_name_H-M   'P 1'
#
loop_
_entity.id
_entity.type
_entity.pdbx_description
1 polymer ?
#
loop_
_entity_poly.entity_id
_entity_poly.type
_entity_poly.pdbx_seq_one_letter_code
_entity_poly.pdbx_strand_id
1 'polypeptide(L)'
;GCAMLCYVTPKEHLGLPNRDDVKQGVITYKIAAHAADLAKGHPGAQFRDDALSKARFEFRWEDQFNLGLDPDTARAMHDETLPAEGAKHASFCSMCGPKFCSMKITQDVRDFVAAEEKQENAA
;
A
#
# COMPACT_ATOMS: atom_id res chain seq x y z
N GLY A 1 -0.53 -10.76 22.54
CA GLY A 1 -1.33 -10.23 23.65
C GLY A 1 -2.60 -11.03 23.78
N CYS A 2 -3.64 -10.71 23.01
CA CYS A 2 -4.80 -11.58 22.82
C CYS A 2 -4.56 -12.58 21.67
N ALA A 3 -5.22 -13.74 21.70
CA ALA A 3 -5.16 -14.75 20.63
C ALA A 3 -6.24 -14.58 19.55
N MET A 4 -7.37 -13.94 19.89
CA MET A 4 -8.49 -13.72 18.97
C MET A 4 -9.15 -12.37 19.24
N LEU A 5 -9.50 -11.66 18.18
CA LEU A 5 -10.22 -10.38 18.26
C LEU A 5 -11.59 -10.56 17.60
N CYS A 6 -12.67 -10.47 18.40
CA CYS A 6 -14.01 -10.40 17.83
C CYS A 6 -14.19 -9.02 17.20
N TYR A 7 -14.53 -9.00 15.91
CA TYR A 7 -14.74 -7.76 15.17
C TYR A 7 -15.98 -7.00 15.64
N VAL A 8 -15.92 -5.68 15.47
CA VAL A 8 -17.04 -4.76 15.70
C VAL A 8 -17.35 -4.09 14.37
N THR A 9 -18.63 -4.08 13.99
CA THR A 9 -19.06 -3.46 12.73
C THR A 9 -19.39 -1.98 12.95
N PRO A 10 -19.43 -1.14 11.90
CA PRO A 10 -19.85 0.26 12.03
C PRO A 10 -21.27 0.44 12.59
N LYS A 11 -22.12 -0.58 12.51
CA LYS A 11 -23.49 -0.58 13.03
C LYS A 11 -23.63 -1.11 14.45
N GLU A 12 -22.54 -1.42 15.13
CA GLU A 12 -22.60 -1.85 16.52
C GLU A 12 -23.37 -0.84 17.38
N HIS A 13 -24.32 -1.32 18.19
CA HIS A 13 -25.28 -0.52 18.96
C HIS A 13 -26.29 0.31 18.15
N LEU A 14 -26.34 0.19 16.82
CA LEU A 14 -27.24 0.94 15.94
C LEU A 14 -28.22 0.05 15.18
N GLY A 15 -27.84 -1.18 14.84
CA GLY A 15 -28.72 -2.13 14.14
C GLY A 15 -27.97 -3.34 13.58
N LEU A 16 -28.68 -4.16 12.80
CA LEU A 16 -28.08 -5.32 12.16
C LEU A 16 -27.16 -4.90 10.99
N PRO A 17 -25.94 -5.47 10.89
CA PRO A 17 -25.01 -5.15 9.82
C PRO A 17 -25.51 -5.67 8.47
N ASN A 18 -25.29 -4.90 7.41
CA ASN A 18 -25.42 -5.36 6.04
C ASN A 18 -24.08 -5.94 5.54
N ARG A 19 -24.04 -6.34 4.26
CA ARG A 19 -22.83 -6.91 3.63
C ARG A 19 -21.60 -6.00 3.71
N ASP A 20 -21.79 -4.69 3.52
CA ASP A 20 -20.68 -3.74 3.48
C ASP A 20 -20.17 -3.43 4.89
N ASP A 21 -21.07 -3.35 5.88
CA ASP A 21 -20.72 -3.22 7.30
C ASP A 21 -19.85 -4.40 7.76
N VAL A 22 -20.20 -5.63 7.32
CA VAL A 22 -19.42 -6.83 7.59
C VAL A 22 -18.04 -6.75 6.94
N LYS A 23 -17.96 -6.38 5.65
CA LYS A 23 -16.67 -6.21 4.94
C LYS A 23 -15.77 -5.21 5.68
N GLN A 24 -16.30 -4.05 6.04
CA GLN A 24 -15.56 -3.01 6.77
C GLN A 24 -15.04 -3.49 8.13
N GLY A 25 -15.88 -4.16 8.92
CA GLY A 25 -15.46 -4.73 10.19
C GLY A 25 -14.34 -5.77 10.02
N VAL A 26 -14.48 -6.68 9.05
CA VAL A 26 -13.49 -7.75 8.81
C VAL A 26 -12.15 -7.17 8.37
N ILE A 27 -12.14 -6.23 7.42
CA ILE A 27 -10.90 -5.59 6.95
C ILE A 27 -10.26 -4.79 8.08
N THR A 28 -11.04 -4.03 8.87
CA THR A 28 -10.54 -3.27 10.03
C THR A 28 -9.84 -4.17 11.04
N TYR A 29 -10.44 -5.31 11.39
CA TYR A 29 -9.85 -6.23 12.35
C TYR A 29 -8.68 -7.04 11.78
N LYS A 30 -8.63 -7.27 10.46
CA LYS A 30 -7.43 -7.78 9.79
C LYS A 30 -6.25 -6.80 9.88
N ILE A 31 -6.50 -5.49 9.73
CA ILE A 31 -5.49 -4.46 9.97
C ILE A 31 -5.00 -4.52 11.42
N ALA A 32 -5.92 -4.55 12.39
CA ALA A 32 -5.57 -4.59 13.81
C ALA A 32 -4.76 -5.84 14.19
N ALA A 33 -5.18 -7.00 13.69
CA ALA A 33 -4.47 -8.27 13.93
C ALA A 33 -3.06 -8.24 13.32
N HIS A 34 -2.93 -7.81 12.07
CA HIS A 34 -1.64 -7.68 11.40
C HIS A 34 -0.70 -6.69 12.10
N ALA A 35 -1.23 -5.53 12.51
CA ALA A 35 -0.47 -4.55 13.28
C ALA A 35 0.02 -5.13 14.63
N ALA A 36 -0.80 -5.93 15.29
CA ALA A 36 -0.39 -6.64 16.51
C ALA A 36 0.72 -7.67 16.23
N ASP A 37 0.65 -8.39 15.11
CA ASP A 37 1.69 -9.35 14.71
C ASP A 37 3.02 -8.67 14.37
N LEU A 38 3.00 -7.51 13.70
CA LEU A 38 4.19 -6.67 13.52
C LEU A 38 4.78 -6.22 14.86
N ALA A 39 3.96 -5.70 15.77
CA ALA A 39 4.41 -5.25 17.08
C ALA A 39 4.99 -6.40 17.94
N LYS A 40 4.51 -7.62 17.75
CA LYS A 40 5.03 -8.83 18.40
C LYS A 40 6.32 -9.36 17.75
N GLY A 41 6.72 -8.84 16.59
CA GLY A 41 7.81 -9.42 15.79
C GLY A 41 7.47 -10.83 15.29
N HIS A 42 6.20 -11.10 14.95
CA HIS A 42 5.79 -12.42 14.48
C HIS A 42 6.54 -12.77 13.18
N PRO A 43 7.17 -13.96 13.07
CA PRO A 43 7.88 -14.37 11.86
C PRO A 43 7.00 -14.23 10.61
N GLY A 44 7.53 -13.55 9.59
CA GLY A 44 6.85 -13.36 8.31
C GLY A 44 5.82 -12.23 8.24
N ALA A 45 5.42 -11.62 9.37
CA ALA A 45 4.46 -10.51 9.34
C ALA A 45 4.99 -9.33 8.51
N GLN A 46 6.26 -8.96 8.74
CA GLN A 46 6.91 -7.83 8.06
C GLN A 46 7.08 -8.04 6.55
N PHE A 47 7.19 -9.29 6.07
CA PHE A 47 7.42 -9.58 4.66
C PHE A 47 6.33 -8.98 3.76
N ARG A 48 5.08 -8.99 4.23
CA ARG A 48 3.96 -8.41 3.49
C ARG A 48 4.10 -6.89 3.35
N ASP A 49 4.45 -6.20 4.44
CA ASP A 49 4.65 -4.74 4.47
C ASP A 49 5.81 -4.33 3.59
N ASP A 50 6.92 -5.07 3.64
CA ASP A 50 8.10 -4.82 2.82
C ASP A 50 7.77 -5.04 1.32
N ALA A 51 7.06 -6.11 0.97
CA ALA A 51 6.65 -6.38 -0.40
C ALA A 51 5.71 -5.30 -0.95
N LEU A 52 4.72 -4.87 -0.15
CA LEU A 52 3.79 -3.81 -0.54
C LEU A 52 4.50 -2.46 -0.67
N SER A 53 5.39 -2.15 0.27
CA SER A 53 6.16 -0.90 0.27
C SER A 53 7.14 -0.84 -0.89
N LYS A 54 7.77 -1.98 -1.24
CA LYS A 54 8.61 -2.11 -2.43
C LYS A 54 7.81 -1.89 -3.71
N ALA A 55 6.65 -2.55 -3.85
CA ALA A 55 5.76 -2.34 -5.00
C ALA A 55 5.33 -0.87 -5.13
N ARG A 56 5.04 -0.21 -4.01
CA ARG A 56 4.72 1.22 -3.96
C ARG A 56 5.87 2.10 -4.44
N PHE A 57 7.08 1.86 -3.96
CA PHE A 57 8.26 2.66 -4.33
C PHE A 57 8.64 2.47 -5.80
N GLU A 58 8.49 1.26 -6.33
CA GLU A 58 8.77 0.89 -7.73
C GLU A 58 7.61 1.22 -8.69
N PHE A 59 6.53 1.86 -8.20
CA PHE A 59 5.34 2.18 -8.98
C PHE A 59 4.68 0.99 -9.69
N ARG A 60 4.81 -0.20 -9.10
CA ARG A 60 4.10 -1.42 -9.54
C ARG A 60 2.69 -1.42 -8.96
N TRP A 61 1.83 -0.55 -9.52
CA TRP A 61 0.47 -0.29 -9.00
C TRP A 61 -0.36 -1.55 -8.84
N GLU A 62 -0.38 -2.42 -9.84
CA GLU A 62 -1.12 -3.69 -9.79
C GLU A 62 -0.67 -4.58 -8.64
N ASP A 63 0.64 -4.72 -8.47
CA ASP A 63 1.20 -5.51 -7.37
C ASP A 63 0.87 -4.87 -6.02
N GLN A 64 0.94 -3.55 -5.91
CA GLN A 64 0.56 -2.83 -4.70
C GLN A 64 -0.92 -3.07 -4.33
N PHE A 65 -1.84 -3.03 -5.31
CA PHE A 65 -3.25 -3.30 -5.07
C PHE A 65 -3.47 -4.74 -4.62
N ASN A 66 -2.90 -5.70 -5.35
CA ASN A 66 -3.07 -7.13 -5.09
C ASN A 66 -2.48 -7.56 -3.73
N LEU A 67 -1.46 -6.86 -3.24
CA LEU A 67 -0.89 -7.07 -1.91
C LEU A 67 -1.72 -6.43 -0.78
N GLY A 68 -2.63 -5.52 -1.11
CA GLY A 68 -3.54 -4.85 -0.17
C GLY A 68 -4.50 -5.82 0.53
N LEU A 69 -5.06 -5.41 1.68
CA LEU A 69 -6.08 -6.23 2.37
C LEU A 69 -7.43 -6.22 1.63
N ASP A 70 -7.66 -5.17 0.84
CA ASP A 70 -8.85 -4.96 0.04
C ASP A 70 -8.45 -4.40 -1.34
N PRO A 71 -7.99 -5.27 -2.27
CA PRO A 71 -7.46 -4.86 -3.57
C PRO A 71 -8.46 -4.05 -4.41
N ASP A 72 -9.73 -4.44 -4.38
CA ASP A 72 -10.80 -3.78 -5.14
C ASP A 72 -10.96 -2.33 -4.72
N THR A 73 -10.96 -2.06 -3.41
CA THR A 73 -11.08 -0.71 -2.88
C THR A 73 -9.84 0.12 -3.18
N ALA A 74 -8.63 -0.44 -3.04
CA ALA A 74 -7.39 0.28 -3.36
C ALA A 74 -7.34 0.71 -4.85
N ARG A 75 -7.75 -0.19 -5.75
CA ARG A 75 -7.85 0.07 -7.18
C ARG A 75 -8.90 1.14 -7.48
N ALA A 76 -10.11 0.99 -6.93
CA ALA A 76 -11.19 1.94 -7.14
C ALA A 76 -10.78 3.36 -6.71
N MET A 77 -10.16 3.52 -5.53
CA MET A 77 -9.72 4.82 -5.02
C MET A 77 -8.64 5.47 -5.88
N HIS A 78 -7.71 4.70 -6.46
CA HIS A 78 -6.74 5.23 -7.42
C HIS A 78 -7.45 5.70 -8.71
N ASP A 79 -8.36 4.87 -9.21
CA ASP A 79 -9.03 5.05 -10.50
C ASP A 79 -10.10 6.13 -10.50
N GLU A 80 -10.58 6.56 -9.33
CA GLU A 80 -11.43 7.74 -9.16
C GLU A 80 -10.82 9.00 -9.83
N THR A 81 -9.50 9.10 -9.88
CA THR A 81 -8.79 10.27 -10.44
C THR A 81 -7.88 9.92 -11.62
N LEU A 82 -7.39 8.68 -11.70
CA LEU A 82 -6.50 8.21 -12.75
C LEU A 82 -7.00 6.88 -13.35
N PRO A 83 -8.15 6.87 -14.04
CA PRO A 83 -8.80 5.64 -14.49
C PRO A 83 -8.11 4.96 -15.68
N ALA A 84 -7.25 5.67 -16.41
CA ALA A 84 -6.61 5.13 -17.59
C ALA A 84 -5.62 4.00 -17.24
N GLU A 85 -5.61 2.92 -18.02
CA GLU A 85 -4.68 1.79 -17.83
C GLU A 85 -3.21 2.23 -17.80
N GLY A 86 -2.84 3.24 -18.62
CA GLY A 86 -1.49 3.80 -18.61
C GLY A 86 -1.08 4.42 -17.25
N ALA A 87 -2.03 4.82 -16.41
CA ALA A 87 -1.74 5.34 -15.08
C ALA A 87 -1.22 4.25 -14.13
N LYS A 88 -1.51 2.97 -14.38
CA LYS A 88 -0.96 1.83 -13.62
C LYS A 88 0.53 1.59 -13.87
N HIS A 89 1.10 2.33 -14.81
CA HIS A 89 2.54 2.36 -15.09
C HIS A 89 3.16 3.74 -14.81
N ALA A 90 2.38 4.68 -14.26
CA ALA A 90 2.86 6.03 -14.00
C ALA A 90 3.67 6.10 -12.70
N SER A 91 4.80 6.80 -12.75
CA SER A 91 5.64 7.09 -11.58
C SER A 91 5.09 8.22 -10.69
N PHE A 92 3.77 8.33 -10.58
CA PHE A 92 3.08 9.31 -9.73
C PHE A 92 1.61 8.91 -9.53
N CYS A 93 0.96 9.51 -8.53
CA CYS A 93 -0.50 9.51 -8.40
C CYS A 93 -1.04 10.94 -8.45
N SER A 94 -2.37 11.09 -8.40
CA SER A 94 -3.06 12.38 -8.42
C SER A 94 -2.72 13.29 -7.23
N MET A 95 -2.26 12.74 -6.11
CA MET A 95 -1.96 13.50 -4.90
C MET A 95 -0.82 14.52 -5.08
N CYS A 96 0.27 14.14 -5.75
CA CYS A 96 1.43 15.01 -5.98
C CYS A 96 1.66 15.34 -7.47
N GLY A 97 1.08 14.54 -8.37
CA GLY A 97 1.30 14.67 -9.80
C GLY A 97 2.74 14.34 -10.25
N PRO A 98 3.02 14.52 -11.55
CA PRO A 98 4.25 14.02 -12.17
C PRO A 98 5.54 14.74 -11.77
N LYS A 99 5.44 15.95 -11.21
CA LYS A 99 6.58 16.83 -10.90
C LYS A 99 6.98 16.82 -9.42
N PHE A 100 6.06 16.49 -8.51
CA PHE A 100 6.27 16.64 -7.07
C PHE A 100 6.16 15.31 -6.30
N CYS A 101 6.09 14.17 -6.98
CA CYS A 101 6.10 12.87 -6.33
C CYS A 101 7.45 12.62 -5.65
N SER A 102 7.45 12.49 -4.33
CA SER A 102 8.66 12.29 -3.51
C SER A 102 9.42 11.00 -3.86
N MET A 103 8.70 9.90 -4.12
CA MET A 103 9.32 8.62 -4.48
C MET A 103 10.02 8.71 -5.84
N LYS A 104 9.40 9.40 -6.80
CA LYS A 104 10.01 9.63 -8.13
C LYS A 104 11.27 10.48 -8.00
N ILE A 105 11.19 11.60 -7.28
CA ILE A 105 12.36 12.46 -7.03
C ILE A 105 13.48 11.67 -6.36
N THR A 106 13.15 10.78 -5.42
CA THR A 106 14.14 9.92 -4.77
C THR A 106 14.80 8.95 -5.77
N GLN A 107 14.02 8.38 -6.69
CA GLN A 107 14.55 7.51 -7.75
C GLN A 107 15.48 8.29 -8.68
N ASP A 108 15.07 9.47 -9.14
CA ASP A 108 15.88 10.34 -10.01
C ASP A 108 17.22 10.69 -9.35
N VAL A 109 17.23 10.99 -8.05
CA VAL A 109 18.46 11.25 -7.28
C VAL A 109 19.34 10.00 -7.17
N ARG A 110 18.76 8.83 -6.91
CA ARG A 110 19.52 7.56 -6.84
C ARG A 110 20.17 7.23 -8.18
N ASP A 111 19.46 7.43 -9.28
CA ASP A 111 19.95 7.15 -10.62
C ASP A 111 21.06 8.14 -11.02
N PHE A 112 20.94 9.41 -10.61
CA PHE A 112 21.99 10.42 -10.80
C PHE A 112 23.29 10.03 -10.08
N VAL A 113 23.23 9.72 -8.78
CA VAL A 113 24.41 9.32 -8.00
C VAL A 113 25.04 8.03 -8.57
N ALA A 114 24.24 7.03 -8.92
CA ALA A 114 24.73 5.80 -9.51
C ALA A 114 25.39 6.01 -10.90
N ALA A 115 24.98 7.04 -11.64
CA ALA A 115 25.61 7.41 -12.91
C ALA A 115 26.95 8.11 -12.69
N GLU A 116 27.06 9.00 -11.70
CA GLU A 116 28.32 9.66 -11.33
C GLU A 116 29.35 8.64 -10.83
N GLU A 117 28.98 7.73 -9.91
CA GLU A 117 29.88 6.69 -9.40
C GLU A 117 30.41 5.78 -10.51
N LYS A 118 29.60 5.49 -11.53
CA LYS A 118 30.05 4.70 -12.70
C LYS A 118 31.05 5.45 -13.56
N GLN A 119 30.91 6.77 -13.67
CA GLN A 119 31.86 7.62 -14.41
C GLN A 119 33.19 7.73 -13.66
N GLU A 120 33.16 7.92 -12.34
CA GLU A 120 34.37 7.98 -11.51
C GLU A 120 35.14 6.65 -11.50
N ASN A 121 34.46 5.51 -11.39
CA ASN A 121 35.10 4.19 -11.39
C ASN A 121 35.60 3.75 -12.78
N ALA A 122 35.18 4.42 -13.85
CA ALA A 122 35.62 4.15 -15.21
C ALA A 122 36.82 5.02 -15.64
N ALA A 123 37.17 6.04 -14.84
CA ALA A 123 38.32 6.92 -15.04
C ALA A 123 39.56 6.40 -14.29
#